data_AF-A0A946JUV9-F1
#
_entry.id   AF-A0A946JUV9-F1
#
_cell.length_a   1.000
_cell.length_b   1.000
_cell.length_c   1.000
_cell.angle_alpha   90.00
_cell.angle_beta   90.00
_cell.angle_gamma   90.00
#
_symmetry.space_group_name_H-M   'P 1'
#
loop_
_entity.id
_entity.type
_entity.pdbx_description
1 polymer ?
#
loop_
_entity_poly.entity_id
_entity_poly.type
_entity_poly.pdbx_seq_one_letter_code
_entity_poly.pdbx_strand_id
1 'polypeptide(L)'
;MSVIKIGIQGGKGSFSEAAGETFARNHGIENFEIIFQISSEMVLEGVENGSTEFGVFAMENAQGGVVIESVEALAAHRCKIVEMFHIPISQNLLALHDVFLGDITEIHSHQQALRQCRNYLSEHFWTRPLNEADDTAEAARRLSEGKLPKTAGVIGNKNCTELYGLKIIEEDIHDLKNNLTLFLGIEAL
;
A
#
# COMPACT_ATOMS: atom_id res chain seq x y z
N MET A 1 5.17 -10.93 27.57
CA MET A 1 4.70 -11.77 26.44
C MET A 1 5.65 -11.53 25.28
N SER A 2 5.95 -12.54 24.47
CA SER A 2 6.74 -12.35 23.24
C SER A 2 6.00 -11.40 22.30
N VAL A 3 6.74 -10.60 21.54
CA VAL A 3 6.19 -9.76 20.46
C VAL A 3 5.89 -10.68 19.28
N ILE A 4 4.66 -10.64 18.76
CA ILE A 4 4.25 -11.37 17.56
C ILE A 4 4.68 -10.58 16.33
N LYS A 5 5.33 -11.22 15.36
CA LYS A 5 5.75 -10.59 14.12
C LYS A 5 4.77 -10.92 13.00
N ILE A 6 4.31 -9.88 12.31
CA ILE A 6 3.40 -10.01 11.18
C ILE A 6 4.12 -9.46 9.95
N GLY A 7 4.49 -10.34 9.03
CA GLY A 7 5.10 -9.97 7.75
C GLY A 7 4.08 -9.38 6.80
N ILE A 8 4.38 -8.26 6.15
CA ILE A 8 3.52 -7.66 5.12
C ILE A 8 4.31 -7.24 3.89
N GLN A 9 3.67 -7.31 2.71
CA GLN A 9 4.24 -6.80 1.47
C GLN A 9 3.96 -5.29 1.34
N GLY A 10 5.00 -4.46 1.43
CA GLY A 10 4.88 -3.00 1.29
C GLY A 10 5.69 -2.24 2.32
N GLY A 11 5.60 -0.91 2.28
CA GLY A 11 6.28 0.00 3.20
C GLY A 11 5.38 0.56 4.30
N LYS A 12 5.99 1.31 5.23
CA LYS A 12 5.28 2.05 6.27
C LYS A 12 4.38 3.13 5.64
N GLY A 13 3.12 3.18 6.04
CA GLY A 13 2.05 4.02 5.49
C GLY A 13 1.28 3.37 4.34
N SER A 14 1.63 2.15 3.92
CA SER A 14 0.95 1.44 2.82
C SER A 14 -0.44 0.91 3.23
N PHE A 15 -1.22 0.48 2.24
CA PHE A 15 -2.47 -0.23 2.50
C PHE A 15 -2.23 -1.61 3.14
N SER A 16 -1.09 -2.24 2.87
CA SER A 16 -0.72 -3.53 3.46
C SER A 16 -0.38 -3.43 4.95
N GLU A 17 0.21 -2.31 5.40
CA GLU A 17 0.39 -2.06 6.85
C GLU A 17 -0.98 -1.97 7.55
N ALA A 18 -1.92 -1.21 6.98
CA ALA A 18 -3.29 -1.12 7.52
C ALA A 18 -4.01 -2.48 7.51
N ALA A 19 -3.73 -3.33 6.51
CA ALA A 19 -4.23 -4.71 6.48
C ALA A 19 -3.63 -5.56 7.60
N GLY A 20 -2.31 -5.47 7.85
CA GLY A 20 -1.64 -6.16 8.96
C GLY A 20 -2.16 -5.73 10.33
N GLU A 21 -2.40 -4.44 10.54
CA GLU A 21 -3.02 -3.91 11.77
C GLU A 21 -4.47 -4.41 11.94
N THR A 22 -5.22 -4.50 10.83
CA THR A 22 -6.60 -5.01 10.85
C THR A 22 -6.62 -6.49 11.19
N PHE A 23 -5.73 -7.28 10.60
CA PHE A 23 -5.54 -8.69 10.92
C PHE A 23 -5.20 -8.89 12.41
N ALA A 24 -4.23 -8.13 12.94
CA ALA A 24 -3.84 -8.18 14.35
C ALA A 24 -5.05 -7.92 15.27
N ARG A 25 -5.86 -6.91 14.94
CA ARG A 25 -7.08 -6.57 15.68
C ARG A 25 -8.12 -7.69 15.62
N ASN A 26 -8.35 -8.28 14.44
CA ASN A 26 -9.31 -9.36 14.24
C ASN A 26 -8.93 -10.61 15.04
N HIS A 27 -7.63 -10.84 15.23
CA HIS A 27 -7.08 -11.96 15.99
C HIS A 27 -6.79 -11.64 17.47
N GLY A 28 -7.11 -10.42 17.96
CA GLY A 28 -6.88 -10.03 19.36
C GLY A 28 -5.39 -9.96 19.74
N ILE A 29 -4.51 -9.69 18.77
CA ILE A 29 -3.06 -9.60 18.96
C ILE A 29 -2.72 -8.15 19.36
N GLU A 30 -2.47 -7.92 20.64
CA GLU A 30 -2.18 -6.58 21.16
C GLU A 30 -0.68 -6.19 21.11
N ASN A 31 0.22 -7.17 21.23
CA ASN A 31 1.67 -6.95 21.26
C ASN A 31 2.33 -7.54 20.01
N PHE A 32 2.34 -6.74 18.93
CA PHE A 32 2.91 -7.14 17.64
C PHE A 32 3.88 -6.11 17.06
N GLU A 33 4.66 -6.57 16.09
CA GLU A 33 5.51 -5.75 15.23
C GLU A 33 5.20 -6.10 13.77
N ILE A 34 5.03 -5.08 12.93
CA ILE A 34 4.92 -5.24 11.48
C ILE A 34 6.32 -5.37 10.88
N ILE A 35 6.55 -6.45 10.14
CA ILE A 35 7.78 -6.69 9.40
C ILE A 35 7.53 -6.37 7.93
N PHE A 36 8.07 -5.25 7.45
CA PHE A 36 7.95 -4.82 6.07
C PHE A 36 8.81 -5.66 5.15
N GLN A 37 8.21 -6.17 4.09
CA GLN A 37 8.88 -6.99 3.09
C GLN A 37 8.55 -6.53 1.67
N ILE A 38 9.43 -6.87 0.74
CA ILE A 38 9.43 -6.31 -0.61
C ILE A 38 8.47 -7.03 -1.57
N SER A 39 8.07 -8.27 -1.26
CA SER A 39 7.29 -9.14 -2.14
C SER A 39 6.38 -10.07 -1.36
N SER A 40 5.34 -10.59 -2.03
CA SER A 40 4.49 -11.64 -1.46
C SER A 40 5.30 -12.91 -1.18
N GLU A 41 6.25 -13.23 -2.07
CA GLU A 41 7.19 -14.35 -1.89
C GLU A 41 7.92 -14.28 -0.54
N MET A 42 8.51 -13.13 -0.23
CA MET A 42 9.26 -12.96 1.02
C MET A 42 8.32 -13.14 2.23
N VAL A 43 7.08 -12.64 2.16
CA VAL A 43 6.09 -12.80 3.25
C VAL A 43 5.80 -14.28 3.49
N LEU A 44 5.60 -15.07 2.42
CA LEU A 44 5.37 -16.51 2.55
C LEU A 44 6.62 -17.24 3.06
N GLU A 45 7.80 -16.93 2.53
CA GLU A 45 9.07 -17.49 3.01
C GLU A 45 9.26 -17.21 4.51
N GLY A 46 8.95 -15.99 4.94
CA GLY A 46 9.09 -15.55 6.32
C GLY A 46 8.20 -16.33 7.30
N VAL A 47 6.98 -16.68 6.85
CA VAL A 47 6.06 -17.54 7.60
C VAL A 47 6.56 -18.99 7.60
N GLU A 48 6.96 -19.53 6.44
CA GLU A 48 7.41 -20.91 6.30
C GLU A 48 8.68 -21.20 7.11
N ASN A 49 9.62 -20.24 7.18
CA ASN A 49 10.86 -20.38 7.94
C ASN A 49 10.75 -19.95 9.41
N GLY A 50 9.59 -19.44 9.84
CA GLY A 50 9.32 -19.02 11.22
C GLY A 50 9.98 -17.69 11.63
N SER A 51 10.41 -16.86 10.68
CA SER A 51 10.90 -15.50 10.98
C SER A 51 9.77 -14.52 11.32
N THR A 52 8.56 -14.81 10.84
CA THR A 52 7.30 -14.14 11.21
C THR A 52 6.24 -15.17 11.57
N GLU A 53 5.48 -14.95 12.64
CA GLU A 53 4.39 -15.85 13.04
C GLU A 53 3.20 -15.81 12.07
N PHE A 54 2.92 -14.64 11.49
CA PHE A 54 1.86 -14.46 10.50
C PHE A 54 2.36 -13.67 9.29
N GLY A 55 1.68 -13.85 8.16
CA GLY A 55 1.88 -13.08 6.94
C GLY A 55 0.57 -12.48 6.44
N VAL A 56 0.60 -11.24 5.94
CA VAL A 56 -0.55 -10.58 5.33
C VAL A 56 -0.16 -9.94 4.01
N PHE A 57 -0.84 -10.31 2.92
CA PHE A 57 -0.57 -9.79 1.58
C PHE A 57 -1.85 -9.70 0.73
N ALA A 58 -1.82 -8.83 -0.28
CA ALA A 58 -2.95 -8.61 -1.17
C ALA A 58 -3.07 -9.78 -2.18
N MET A 59 -4.29 -10.23 -2.46
CA MET A 59 -4.56 -11.32 -3.41
C MET A 59 -5.29 -10.84 -4.66
N GLU A 60 -6.21 -9.90 -4.49
CA GLU A 60 -7.03 -9.36 -5.58
C GLU A 60 -7.44 -7.93 -5.26
N ASN A 61 -7.40 -7.05 -6.25
CA ASN A 61 -7.98 -5.72 -6.18
C ASN A 61 -9.16 -5.60 -7.15
N ALA A 62 -10.26 -5.00 -6.70
CA ALA A 62 -11.50 -4.86 -7.47
C ALA A 62 -11.31 -4.15 -8.82
N GLN A 63 -10.34 -3.23 -8.93
CA GLN A 63 -10.01 -2.54 -10.18
C GLN A 63 -8.83 -3.16 -10.93
N GLY A 64 -7.83 -3.67 -10.19
CA GLY A 64 -6.58 -4.21 -10.74
C GLY A 64 -6.61 -5.71 -11.08
N GLY A 65 -7.64 -6.43 -10.64
CA GLY A 65 -7.73 -7.87 -10.73
C GLY A 65 -6.79 -8.59 -9.76
N VAL A 66 -6.48 -9.85 -10.08
CA VAL A 66 -5.64 -10.73 -9.27
C VAL A 66 -4.19 -10.24 -9.23
N VAL A 67 -3.57 -10.29 -8.05
CA VAL A 67 -2.15 -10.01 -7.86
C VAL A 67 -1.36 -11.27 -8.22
N ILE A 68 -0.81 -11.30 -9.44
CA ILE A 68 -0.14 -12.50 -10.00
C ILE A 68 1.05 -12.95 -9.14
N GLU A 69 1.85 -12.00 -8.64
CA GLU A 69 2.97 -12.29 -7.74
C GLU A 69 2.54 -13.11 -6.51
N SER A 70 1.38 -12.80 -5.94
CA SER A 70 0.84 -13.50 -4.78
C SER A 70 0.34 -14.90 -5.12
N VAL A 71 -0.20 -15.09 -6.33
CA VAL A 71 -0.57 -16.42 -6.84
C VAL A 71 0.67 -17.29 -7.04
N GLU A 72 1.72 -16.73 -7.63
CA GLU A 72 2.98 -17.42 -7.85
C GLU A 72 3.64 -17.83 -6.53
N ALA A 73 3.65 -16.92 -5.55
CA ALA A 73 4.19 -17.21 -4.23
C ALA A 73 3.41 -18.31 -3.49
N LEU A 74 2.08 -18.28 -3.53
CA LEU A 74 1.23 -19.34 -2.98
C LEU A 74 1.43 -20.70 -3.65
N ALA A 75 1.86 -20.72 -4.91
CA ALA A 75 2.20 -21.95 -5.62
C ALA A 75 3.59 -22.49 -5.24
N ALA A 76 4.52 -21.62 -4.85
CA ALA A 76 5.89 -21.96 -4.50
C ALA A 76 6.06 -22.38 -3.03
N HIS A 77 5.26 -21.81 -2.13
CA HIS A 77 5.39 -21.98 -0.68
C HIS A 77 4.22 -22.72 -0.04
N ARG A 78 4.43 -23.21 1.19
CA ARG A 78 3.40 -23.85 1.99
C ARG A 78 2.98 -22.97 3.16
N CYS A 79 1.68 -22.72 3.27
CA CYS A 79 1.09 -22.00 4.39
C CYS A 79 -0.36 -22.46 4.64
N LYS A 80 -0.91 -22.04 5.77
CA LYS A 80 -2.33 -22.14 6.08
C LYS A 80 -2.96 -20.76 6.00
N ILE A 81 -4.00 -20.62 5.19
CA ILE A 81 -4.83 -19.41 5.17
C ILE A 81 -5.75 -19.42 6.40
N VAL A 82 -5.62 -18.42 7.25
CA VAL A 82 -6.38 -18.27 8.49
C VAL A 82 -7.44 -17.18 8.42
N GLU A 83 -7.27 -16.21 7.52
CA GLU A 83 -8.25 -15.15 7.31
C GLU A 83 -8.28 -14.69 5.84
N MET A 84 -9.45 -14.31 5.36
CA MET A 84 -9.66 -13.62 4.09
C MET A 84 -10.54 -12.40 4.35
N PHE A 85 -10.05 -11.20 4.07
CA PHE A 85 -10.77 -9.97 4.40
C PHE A 85 -10.51 -8.87 3.36
N HIS A 86 -11.44 -7.93 3.25
CA HIS A 86 -11.32 -6.82 2.31
C HIS A 86 -10.95 -5.52 3.02
N ILE A 87 -10.04 -4.76 2.42
CA ILE A 87 -9.72 -3.39 2.83
C ILE A 87 -10.17 -2.41 1.73
N PRO A 88 -10.90 -1.34 2.08
CA PRO A 88 -11.20 -0.27 1.14
C PRO A 88 -9.94 0.52 0.79
N ILE A 89 -9.71 0.72 -0.50
CA ILE A 89 -8.55 1.44 -1.04
C ILE A 89 -8.99 2.83 -1.48
N SER A 90 -8.64 3.81 -0.66
CA SER A 90 -8.80 5.23 -0.96
C SER A 90 -7.46 5.79 -1.44
N GLN A 91 -7.34 6.01 -2.75
CA GLN A 91 -6.19 6.73 -3.32
C GLN A 91 -6.44 8.23 -3.23
N ASN A 92 -5.48 8.95 -2.64
CA ASN A 92 -5.56 10.39 -2.40
C ASN A 92 -4.37 11.08 -3.07
N LEU A 93 -4.57 12.31 -3.54
CA LEU A 93 -3.48 13.16 -4.03
C LEU A 93 -2.88 13.92 -2.85
N LEU A 94 -1.62 13.66 -2.53
CA LEU A 94 -0.89 14.30 -1.44
C LEU A 94 0.20 15.24 -1.98
N ALA A 95 0.53 16.27 -1.20
CA ALA A 95 1.65 17.16 -1.50
C ALA A 95 2.22 17.78 -0.20
N LEU A 96 3.28 18.58 -0.32
CA LEU A 96 3.78 19.41 0.78
C LEU A 96 2.76 20.48 1.17
N HIS A 97 2.80 20.94 2.42
CA HIS A 97 1.79 21.82 3.01
C HIS A 97 1.60 23.17 2.29
N ASP A 98 2.64 23.67 1.63
CA ASP A 98 2.67 24.94 0.89
C ASP A 98 2.30 24.80 -0.60
N VAL A 99 2.09 23.58 -1.09
CA VAL A 99 1.76 23.28 -2.50
C VAL A 99 0.25 23.26 -2.70
N PHE A 100 -0.26 23.90 -3.75
CA PHE A 100 -1.66 23.83 -4.15
C PHE A 100 -1.83 23.02 -5.44
N LEU A 101 -3.07 22.66 -5.78
CA LEU A 101 -3.37 21.83 -6.96
C LEU A 101 -2.71 22.36 -8.25
N GLY A 102 -2.75 23.68 -8.45
CA GLY A 102 -2.16 24.34 -9.63
C GLY A 102 -0.63 24.39 -9.65
N ASP A 103 0.04 24.17 -8.52
CA ASP A 103 1.49 24.15 -8.42
C ASP A 103 2.09 22.81 -8.83
N ILE A 104 1.27 21.75 -8.93
CA ILE A 104 1.75 20.39 -9.16
C ILE A 104 2.40 20.27 -10.55
N THR A 105 3.70 19.96 -10.55
CA THR A 105 4.50 19.87 -11.78
C THR A 105 4.57 18.46 -12.35
N GLU A 106 4.47 17.45 -11.49
CA GLU A 106 4.56 16.03 -11.81
C GLU A 106 3.91 15.18 -10.71
N ILE A 107 3.54 13.96 -11.04
CA ILE A 107 2.85 13.05 -10.11
C ILE A 107 3.63 11.74 -10.00
N HIS A 108 3.87 11.27 -8.78
CA HIS A 108 4.57 10.02 -8.48
C HIS A 108 3.68 9.05 -7.74
N SER A 109 3.69 7.78 -8.14
CA SER A 109 3.04 6.71 -7.39
C SER A 109 3.41 5.33 -7.95
N HIS A 110 2.95 4.27 -7.28
CA HIS A 110 2.98 2.94 -7.85
C HIS A 110 2.16 2.87 -9.15
N GLN A 111 2.63 2.07 -10.11
CA GLN A 111 2.01 1.96 -11.44
C GLN A 111 0.52 1.62 -11.37
N GLN A 112 0.14 0.73 -10.46
CA GLN A 112 -1.25 0.34 -10.26
C GLN A 112 -2.11 1.51 -9.76
N ALA A 113 -1.59 2.32 -8.83
CA ALA A 113 -2.31 3.50 -8.32
C ALA A 113 -2.49 4.57 -9.39
N LEU A 114 -1.47 4.81 -10.24
CA LEU A 114 -1.58 5.71 -11.40
C LEU A 114 -2.68 5.24 -12.36
N ARG A 115 -2.72 3.94 -12.68
CA ARG A 115 -3.78 3.37 -13.52
C ARG A 115 -5.16 3.46 -12.89
N GLN A 116 -5.24 3.33 -11.56
CA GLN A 116 -6.49 3.41 -10.83
C GLN A 116 -7.10 4.81 -10.80
N CYS A 117 -6.29 5.86 -11.00
CA CYS A 117 -6.72 7.27 -10.96
C CYS A 117 -6.72 7.92 -12.35
N ARG A 118 -6.80 7.12 -13.43
CA ARG A 118 -6.54 7.59 -14.79
C ARG A 118 -7.52 8.69 -15.21
N ASN A 119 -8.79 8.59 -14.85
CA ASN A 119 -9.79 9.58 -15.28
C ASN A 119 -9.48 10.94 -14.64
N TYR A 120 -9.27 10.96 -13.32
CA TYR A 120 -8.91 12.17 -12.58
C TYR A 120 -7.61 12.81 -13.13
N LEU A 121 -6.57 12.00 -13.34
CA LEU A 121 -5.30 12.45 -13.90
C LEU A 121 -5.44 13.01 -15.32
N SER A 122 -6.29 12.40 -16.15
CA SER A 122 -6.55 12.89 -17.51
C SER A 122 -7.34 14.20 -17.54
N GLU A 123 -8.16 14.48 -16.52
CA GLU A 123 -8.94 15.71 -16.43
C GLU A 123 -8.11 16.88 -15.90
N HIS A 124 -7.32 16.63 -14.85
CA HIS A 124 -6.61 17.68 -14.10
C HIS A 124 -5.14 17.82 -14.48
N PHE A 125 -4.50 16.75 -14.97
CA PHE A 125 -3.04 16.65 -15.10
C PHE A 125 -2.58 16.06 -16.44
N TRP A 126 -3.38 16.16 -17.51
CA TRP A 126 -3.08 15.54 -18.81
C TRP A 126 -1.73 15.93 -19.45
N THR A 127 -1.16 17.09 -19.07
CA THR A 127 0.17 17.54 -19.53
C THR A 127 1.31 17.22 -18.56
N ARG A 128 1.02 16.72 -17.36
CA ARG A 128 2.04 16.53 -16.31
C ARG A 128 2.66 15.14 -16.41
N PRO A 129 3.97 15.00 -16.19
CA PRO A 129 4.61 13.70 -16.12
C PRO A 129 3.98 12.84 -15.02
N LEU A 130 3.71 11.58 -15.35
CA LEU A 130 3.34 10.53 -14.42
C LEU A 130 4.55 9.61 -14.24
N ASN A 131 5.16 9.64 -13.07
CA ASN A 131 6.39 8.93 -12.75
C ASN A 131 6.08 7.70 -11.89
N GLU A 132 6.57 6.55 -12.32
CA GLU A 132 6.41 5.28 -11.60
C GLU A 132 7.39 5.21 -10.42
N ALA A 133 6.88 4.75 -9.28
CA ALA A 133 7.64 4.45 -8.08
C ALA A 133 7.37 3.00 -7.63
N ASP A 134 8.27 2.46 -6.82
CA ASP A 134 8.18 1.06 -6.35
C ASP A 134 6.98 0.84 -5.42
N ASP A 135 6.57 1.86 -4.66
CA ASP A 135 5.40 1.81 -3.78
C ASP A 135 4.78 3.21 -3.59
N THR A 136 3.49 3.23 -3.28
CA THR A 136 2.74 4.46 -3.01
C THR A 136 3.26 5.20 -1.77
N ALA A 137 3.57 4.49 -0.69
CA ALA A 137 4.08 5.09 0.54
C ALA A 137 5.55 5.49 0.42
N GLU A 138 6.33 4.76 -0.38
CA GLU A 138 7.71 5.15 -0.72
C GLU A 138 7.75 6.46 -1.51
N ALA A 139 6.84 6.67 -2.48
CA ALA A 139 6.72 7.95 -3.18
C ALA A 139 6.43 9.10 -2.21
N ALA A 140 5.51 8.90 -1.27
CA ALA A 140 5.19 9.88 -0.23
C ALA A 140 6.36 10.20 0.69
N ARG A 141 7.08 9.17 1.15
CA ARG A 141 8.30 9.32 1.97
C ARG A 141 9.38 10.11 1.23
N ARG A 142 9.61 9.80 -0.05
CA ARG A 142 10.60 10.51 -0.89
C ARG A 142 10.24 11.98 -1.09
N LEU A 143 8.96 12.31 -1.24
CA LEU A 143 8.52 13.71 -1.28
C LEU A 143 8.85 14.44 0.02
N SER A 144 8.49 13.85 1.17
CA SER A 144 8.79 14.38 2.50
C SER A 144 10.29 14.60 2.74
N GLU A 145 11.13 13.69 2.27
CA GLU A 145 12.59 13.77 2.42
C GLU A 145 13.25 14.74 1.42
N GLY A 146 12.49 15.42 0.57
CA GLY A 146 13.03 16.32 -0.46
C GLY A 146 13.80 15.59 -1.57
N LYS A 147 13.53 14.29 -1.76
CA LYS A 147 14.10 13.47 -2.84
C LYS A 147 13.30 13.57 -4.14
N LEU A 148 12.15 14.24 -4.10
CA LEU A 148 11.34 14.64 -5.26
C LEU A 148 11.26 16.18 -5.30
N PRO A 149 10.93 16.78 -6.46
CA PRO A 149 10.65 18.20 -6.55
C PRO A 149 9.60 18.64 -5.52
N LYS A 150 9.77 19.82 -4.92
CA LYS A 150 8.84 20.34 -3.92
C LYS A 150 7.40 20.46 -4.42
N THR A 151 7.25 20.71 -5.72
CA THR A 151 5.98 20.82 -6.44
C THR A 151 5.46 19.48 -6.96
N ALA A 152 6.04 18.35 -6.58
CA ALA A 152 5.50 17.05 -6.95
C ALA A 152 4.25 16.71 -6.13
N GLY A 153 3.25 16.12 -6.78
CA GLY A 153 2.15 15.41 -6.13
C GLY A 153 2.49 13.93 -6.00
N VAL A 154 1.94 13.26 -4.98
CA VAL A 154 2.04 11.81 -4.82
C VAL A 154 0.64 11.22 -4.67
N ILE A 155 0.39 10.06 -5.28
CA ILE A 155 -0.86 9.33 -5.05
C ILE A 155 -0.60 8.24 -4.01
N GLY A 156 -1.40 8.20 -2.94
CA GLY A 156 -1.28 7.16 -1.92
C GLY A 156 -2.33 7.18 -0.83
N ASN A 157 -2.08 6.38 0.21
CA ASN A 157 -2.93 6.26 1.39
C ASN A 157 -2.87 7.54 2.24
N LYS A 158 -4.02 7.99 2.75
CA LYS A 158 -4.11 9.11 3.70
C LYS A 158 -3.20 8.97 4.93
N ASN A 159 -2.87 7.75 5.36
CA ASN A 159 -1.95 7.50 6.49
C ASN A 159 -0.57 8.14 6.26
N CYS A 160 -0.17 8.36 5.01
CA CYS A 160 1.07 9.05 4.67
C CYS A 160 1.08 10.54 5.07
N THR A 161 -0.07 11.16 5.34
CA THR A 161 -0.16 12.58 5.74
C THR A 161 0.51 12.84 7.08
N GLU A 162 0.00 12.21 8.14
CA GLU A 162 0.55 12.31 9.50
C GLU A 162 1.96 11.73 9.56
N LEU A 163 2.20 10.60 8.88
CA LEU A 163 3.47 9.90 8.92
C LEU A 163 4.62 10.70 8.26
N TYR A 164 4.34 11.40 7.17
CA TYR A 164 5.35 12.08 6.35
C TYR A 164 5.16 13.60 6.29
N GLY A 165 4.32 14.19 7.14
CA GLY A 165 4.09 15.63 7.17
C GLY A 165 3.56 16.18 5.84
N LEU A 166 2.74 15.41 5.14
CA LEU A 166 2.09 15.80 3.89
C LEU A 166 0.65 16.24 4.14
N LYS A 167 0.05 16.93 3.18
CA LYS A 167 -1.40 17.21 3.17
C LYS A 167 -2.07 16.52 2.00
N ILE A 168 -3.35 16.21 2.16
CA ILE A 168 -4.21 15.84 1.04
C ILE A 168 -4.58 17.12 0.28
N ILE A 169 -4.35 17.11 -1.03
CA ILE A 169 -4.86 18.10 -1.96
C ILE A 169 -6.27 17.72 -2.39
N GLU A 170 -6.46 16.45 -2.73
CA GLU A 170 -7.73 15.90 -3.19
C GLU A 170 -7.93 14.48 -2.67
N GLU A 171 -9.10 14.20 -2.11
CA GLU A 171 -9.46 12.88 -1.57
C GLU A 171 -10.08 11.97 -2.64
N ASP A 172 -9.91 10.65 -2.48
CA ASP A 172 -10.65 9.62 -3.23
C ASP A 172 -10.62 9.78 -4.76
N ILE A 173 -9.46 10.07 -5.33
CA ILE A 173 -9.27 10.34 -6.78
C ILE A 173 -9.23 9.08 -7.67
N HIS A 174 -9.52 7.92 -7.11
CA HIS A 174 -9.54 6.65 -7.83
C HIS A 174 -10.84 6.49 -8.62
N ASP A 175 -10.77 5.84 -9.78
CA ASP A 175 -11.88 5.78 -10.74
C ASP A 175 -13.05 4.92 -10.22
N LEU A 176 -12.77 3.86 -9.46
CA LEU A 176 -13.78 2.92 -8.95
C LEU A 176 -14.19 3.26 -7.51
N LYS A 177 -15.35 3.91 -7.31
CA LYS A 177 -15.83 4.32 -5.96
C LYS A 177 -15.80 3.24 -4.87
N ASN A 178 -16.06 1.98 -5.23
CA ASN A 178 -15.99 0.84 -4.31
C ASN A 178 -14.74 0.02 -4.62
N ASN A 179 -13.56 0.62 -4.44
CA ASN A 179 -12.29 -0.05 -4.64
C ASN A 179 -11.92 -0.86 -3.39
N LEU A 180 -11.99 -2.18 -3.50
CA LEU A 180 -11.66 -3.11 -2.42
C LEU A 180 -10.47 -3.95 -2.83
N THR A 181 -9.57 -4.20 -1.90
CA THR A 181 -8.53 -5.22 -2.05
C THR A 181 -8.80 -6.36 -1.07
N LEU A 182 -8.85 -7.58 -1.59
CA LEU A 182 -8.82 -8.81 -0.82
C LEU A 182 -7.41 -9.05 -0.31
N PHE A 183 -7.26 -9.19 1.00
CA PHE A 183 -6.03 -9.61 1.68
C PHE A 183 -6.22 -11.01 2.26
N LEU A 184 -5.12 -11.77 2.30
CA LEU A 184 -5.03 -13.06 2.98
C LEU A 184 -4.18 -12.90 4.24
N GLY A 185 -4.65 -13.45 5.35
CA GLY A 185 -3.85 -13.71 6.53
C GLY A 185 -3.41 -15.17 6.54
N ILE A 186 -2.12 -15.43 6.73
CA ILE A 186 -1.53 -16.77 6.69
C ILE A 186 -0.68 -17.06 7.92
N GLU A 187 -0.55 -18.34 8.25
CA GLU A 187 0.40 -18.88 9.24
C GLU A 187 1.13 -20.11 8.67
N ALA A 188 2.17 -20.58 9.36
CA ALA A 188 2.88 -21.81 8.98
C ALA A 188 1.94 -23.03 9.05
N LEU A 189 2.21 -24.05 8.22
CA LEU A 189 1.44 -25.32 8.24
C LEU A 189 1.57 -26.09 9.55
#